data_AF-A0A2N8M9P6-F1
#
_entry.id   AF-A0A2N8M9P6-F1
#
_cell.length_a   1.000
_cell.length_b   1.000
_cell.length_c   1.000
_cell.angle_alpha   90.00
_cell.angle_beta   90.00
_cell.angle_gamma   90.00
#
_symmetry.space_group_name_H-M   'P 1'
#
loop_
_entity.id
_entity.type
_entity.pdbx_description
1 polymer ?
#
loop_
_entity_poly.entity_id
_entity_poly.type
_entity_poly.pdbx_seq_one_letter_code
_entity_poly.pdbx_strand_id
1 'polypeptide(L)'
;MSFLQRTGELKFAAALGAALAISACAKTPAETVGAAGGQAAPGSPRDFAVNVGDRVFFDSDSSELSQTAQATLAKQAAWLQQYSRYNLTEEGHADERGTREYNFALGARRAETAKD
;
A
#
# COMPACT_ATOMS: atom_id res chain seq x y z
N MET A 1 21.86 73.72 14.96
CA MET A 1 22.78 72.57 15.09
C MET A 1 21.95 71.29 15.25
N SER A 2 22.25 70.28 14.42
CA SER A 2 21.84 68.87 14.53
C SER A 2 20.36 68.49 14.42
N PHE A 3 19.86 68.49 13.18
CA PHE A 3 18.84 67.53 12.73
C PHE A 3 19.34 66.87 11.43
N LEU A 4 20.33 66.00 11.56
CA LEU A 4 20.75 65.10 10.48
C LEU A 4 20.81 63.66 10.99
N GLN A 5 20.27 62.77 10.15
CA GLN A 5 20.51 61.33 10.08
C GLN A 5 19.90 60.44 11.19
N ARG A 6 18.67 59.96 10.98
CA ARG A 6 18.32 58.56 11.33
C ARG A 6 17.05 58.00 10.68
N THR A 7 16.90 58.09 9.36
CA THR A 7 15.77 57.45 8.64
C THR A 7 16.23 56.65 7.43
N GLY A 8 17.35 55.94 7.55
CA GLY A 8 18.00 55.24 6.43
C GLY A 8 17.87 53.71 6.40
N GLU A 9 17.44 53.03 7.47
CA GLU A 9 17.70 51.58 7.57
C GLU A 9 16.49 50.67 7.75
N LEU A 10 15.26 51.20 7.82
CA LEU A 10 14.07 50.34 7.92
C LEU A 10 13.42 49.98 6.57
N LYS A 11 13.80 50.63 5.46
CA LYS A 11 13.19 50.33 4.14
C LYS A 11 13.82 49.16 3.39
N PHE A 12 15.00 48.69 3.80
CA PHE A 12 15.67 47.55 3.14
C PHE A 12 15.30 46.18 3.70
N ALA A 13 14.67 46.11 4.88
CA ALA A 13 14.27 44.82 5.47
C ALA A 13 12.94 44.26 4.93
N ALA A 14 12.11 45.09 4.28
CA ALA A 14 10.78 44.68 3.82
C ALA A 14 10.78 44.07 2.40
N ALA A 15 11.86 44.25 1.61
CA ALA A 15 11.88 43.84 0.20
C ALA A 15 12.46 42.44 -0.06
N LEU A 16 13.02 41.77 0.95
CA LEU A 16 13.59 40.41 0.79
C LEU A 16 12.78 39.30 1.48
N GLY A 17 11.80 39.66 2.32
CA GLY A 17 10.98 38.68 3.05
C GLY A 17 9.74 38.16 2.29
N ALA A 18 9.32 38.85 1.22
CA ALA A 18 8.07 38.55 0.51
C ALA A 18 8.23 37.73 -0.78
N ALA A 19 9.41 37.16 -1.03
CA ALA A 19 9.69 36.36 -2.24
C ALA A 19 9.80 34.84 -1.98
N LEU A 20 9.58 34.38 -0.73
CA LEU A 20 9.74 32.96 -0.34
C LEU A 20 8.42 32.20 -0.18
N ALA A 21 7.27 32.79 -0.52
CA ALA A 21 5.96 32.24 -0.17
C ALA A 21 5.08 31.76 -1.35
N ILE A 22 5.63 31.48 -2.54
CA ILE A 22 4.80 31.03 -3.69
C ILE A 22 5.44 29.89 -4.51
N SER A 23 6.31 29.05 -3.92
CA SER A 23 6.77 27.84 -4.61
C SER A 23 6.65 26.60 -3.74
N ALA A 24 5.41 26.23 -3.44
CA ALA A 24 5.11 24.97 -2.78
C ALA A 24 3.78 24.40 -3.25
N CYS A 25 3.64 24.19 -4.56
CA CYS A 25 2.69 23.22 -5.14
C CYS A 25 3.06 22.97 -6.61
N ALA A 26 4.15 22.25 -6.85
CA ALA A 26 4.36 21.54 -8.11
C ALA A 26 4.35 20.04 -7.78
N LYS A 27 3.20 19.38 -8.00
CA LYS A 27 3.10 17.92 -7.98
C LYS A 27 3.69 17.42 -9.29
N THR A 28 4.98 17.11 -9.30
CA THR A 28 5.59 16.32 -10.36
C THR A 28 5.18 14.86 -10.19
N PRO A 29 4.67 14.17 -11.24
CA PRO A 29 4.62 12.72 -11.24
C PRO A 29 6.06 12.23 -11.46
N ALA A 30 6.77 11.92 -10.38
CA ALA A 30 8.06 11.27 -10.45
C ALA A 30 7.84 9.76 -10.64
N GLU A 31 8.23 9.25 -11.81
CA GLU A 31 8.40 7.83 -12.06
C GLU A 31 9.54 7.26 -11.18
N THR A 32 9.12 6.42 -10.23
CA THR A 32 9.67 5.11 -9.84
C THR A 32 11.16 4.96 -9.54
N VAL A 33 11.50 4.80 -8.25
CA VAL A 33 12.23 3.62 -7.71
C VAL A 33 12.04 3.53 -6.19
N GLY A 34 11.35 2.47 -5.74
CA GLY A 34 11.49 1.84 -4.42
C GLY A 34 11.54 2.71 -3.15
N ALA A 35 10.39 3.17 -2.67
CA ALA A 35 10.02 3.26 -1.24
C ALA A 35 8.57 3.78 -1.17
N ALA A 36 7.63 2.87 -0.99
CA ALA A 36 6.22 3.20 -0.99
C ALA A 36 5.81 3.87 0.33
N GLY A 37 5.96 5.19 0.39
CA GLY A 37 5.51 6.05 1.49
C GLY A 37 4.21 6.81 1.20
N GLY A 38 3.40 6.36 0.23
CA GLY A 38 2.06 6.89 -0.02
C GLY A 38 1.03 6.06 0.73
N GLN A 39 0.12 6.72 1.46
CA GLN A 39 -1.02 6.05 2.10
C GLN A 39 -1.81 5.27 1.04
N ALA A 40 -2.14 4.01 1.35
CA ALA A 40 -2.98 3.21 0.47
C ALA A 40 -4.38 3.84 0.42
N ALA A 41 -4.81 4.26 -0.77
CA ALA A 41 -6.14 4.84 -0.93
C ALA A 41 -7.20 3.78 -0.60
N PRO A 42 -8.23 4.08 0.22
CA PRO A 42 -9.24 3.10 0.60
C PRO A 42 -9.86 2.41 -0.61
N GLY A 43 -9.96 1.08 -0.54
CA GLY A 43 -10.51 0.26 -1.60
C GLY A 43 -9.57 0.01 -2.77
N SER A 44 -8.37 0.59 -2.83
CA SER A 44 -7.39 0.28 -3.89
C SER A 44 -6.79 -1.13 -3.71
N PRO A 45 -6.20 -1.74 -4.75
CA PRO A 45 -5.51 -3.03 -4.59
C PRO A 45 -4.38 -2.97 -3.55
N ARG A 46 -3.73 -1.80 -3.41
CA ARG A 46 -2.71 -1.58 -2.39
C ARG A 46 -3.29 -1.55 -0.98
N ASP A 47 -4.51 -1.03 -0.81
CA ASP A 47 -5.21 -1.04 0.47
C ASP A 47 -5.55 -2.46 0.91
N PHE A 48 -5.99 -3.31 -0.03
CA PHE A 48 -6.20 -4.74 0.22
C PHE A 48 -4.89 -5.42 0.70
N ALA A 49 -3.81 -5.29 -0.06
CA ALA A 49 -2.54 -5.95 0.28
C ALA A 49 -1.94 -5.49 1.62
N VAL A 50 -2.03 -4.19 1.94
CA VAL A 50 -1.38 -3.63 3.15
C VAL A 50 -2.25 -3.79 4.39
N ASN A 51 -3.57 -3.54 4.30
CA ASN A 51 -4.43 -3.47 5.47
C ASN A 51 -5.18 -4.77 5.75
N VAL A 52 -5.41 -5.60 4.72
CA VAL A 52 -6.10 -6.90 4.85
C VAL A 52 -5.09 -8.05 4.78
N GLY A 53 -4.14 -7.94 3.85
CA GLY A 53 -3.28 -9.04 3.42
C GLY A 53 -3.90 -9.74 2.22
N ASP A 54 -3.14 -9.88 1.13
CA ASP A 54 -3.57 -10.48 -0.14
C ASP A 54 -3.22 -11.98 -0.25
N ARG A 55 -2.66 -12.57 0.82
CA ARG A 55 -2.18 -13.94 0.84
C ARG A 55 -2.67 -14.69 2.08
N VAL A 56 -2.93 -15.97 1.88
CA VAL A 56 -3.30 -16.93 2.93
C VAL A 56 -2.24 -18.02 2.95
N PHE A 57 -1.69 -18.30 4.12
CA PHE A 57 -0.63 -19.30 4.29
C PHE A 57 -1.18 -20.61 4.85
N PHE A 58 -0.55 -21.70 4.43
CA PHE A 58 -0.84 -23.06 4.88
C PHE A 58 0.40 -23.63 5.57
N ASP A 59 0.17 -24.59 6.46
CA ASP A 59 1.26 -25.37 7.05
C ASP A 59 1.94 -26.27 6.00
N SER A 60 3.14 -26.74 6.35
CA SER A 60 3.91 -27.64 5.50
C SER A 60 3.09 -28.89 5.17
N ASP A 61 3.05 -29.25 3.90
CA ASP A 61 2.34 -30.42 3.39
C ASP A 61 0.83 -30.49 3.72
N SER A 62 0.21 -29.34 4.01
CA SER A 62 -1.21 -29.25 4.35
C SER A 62 -2.01 -28.38 3.37
N SER A 63 -3.29 -28.71 3.22
CA SER A 63 -4.31 -27.87 2.57
C SER A 63 -5.42 -27.46 3.55
N GLU A 64 -5.22 -27.65 4.85
CA GLU A 64 -6.16 -27.25 5.89
C GLU A 64 -5.95 -25.80 6.30
N LEU A 65 -7.04 -25.08 6.56
CA LEU A 65 -6.99 -23.69 7.00
C LEU A 65 -6.78 -23.61 8.51
N SER A 66 -5.65 -23.03 8.91
CA SER A 66 -5.45 -22.61 10.30
C SER A 66 -6.45 -21.53 10.72
N GLN A 67 -6.63 -21.32 12.02
CA GLN A 67 -7.52 -20.28 12.52
C GLN A 67 -7.08 -18.87 12.06
N THR A 68 -5.78 -18.64 11.93
CA THR A 68 -5.23 -17.39 11.37
C THR A 68 -5.58 -17.24 9.89
N ALA A 69 -5.47 -18.32 9.10
CA ALA A 69 -5.84 -18.31 7.69
C ALA A 69 -7.33 -18.01 7.49
N GLN A 70 -8.21 -18.66 8.27
CA GLN A 70 -9.65 -18.40 8.26
C GLN A 70 -9.97 -16.94 8.62
N ALA A 71 -9.29 -16.38 9.62
CA ALA A 71 -9.47 -14.99 10.02
C ALA A 71 -9.04 -14.00 8.91
N THR A 72 -7.99 -14.33 8.16
CA THR A 72 -7.57 -13.52 7.00
C THR A 72 -8.60 -13.59 5.88
N LEU A 73 -9.07 -14.79 5.51
CA LEU A 73 -10.12 -14.97 4.50
C LEU A 73 -11.39 -14.19 4.85
N ALA A 74 -11.82 -14.23 6.11
CA ALA A 74 -12.98 -13.46 6.58
C ALA A 74 -12.81 -11.95 6.37
N LYS A 75 -11.61 -11.40 6.61
CA LYS A 75 -11.31 -9.99 6.35
C LYS A 75 -11.28 -9.68 4.85
N GLN A 76 -10.72 -10.59 4.04
CA GLN A 76 -10.69 -10.46 2.59
C GLN A 76 -12.10 -10.43 2.00
N ALA A 77 -12.97 -11.36 2.42
CA ALA A 77 -14.36 -11.41 2.03
C ALA A 77 -15.11 -10.13 2.41
N ALA A 78 -14.96 -9.65 3.65
CA ALA A 78 -15.58 -8.40 4.10
C ALA A 78 -15.13 -7.18 3.28
N TRP A 79 -13.83 -7.09 2.96
CA TRP A 79 -13.30 -6.02 2.13
C TRP A 79 -13.85 -6.08 0.70
N LEU A 80 -13.91 -7.27 0.09
CA LEU A 80 -14.45 -7.46 -1.26
C LEU A 80 -15.95 -7.17 -1.33
N GLN A 81 -16.71 -7.46 -0.27
CA GLN A 81 -18.12 -7.08 -0.17
C GLN A 81 -18.31 -5.56 -0.11
N GLN A 82 -17.46 -4.85 0.63
CA GLN A 82 -17.47 -3.39 0.68
C GLN A 82 -17.08 -2.76 -0.68
N TYR A 83 -16.24 -3.45 -1.44
CA TYR A 83 -15.60 -2.95 -2.66
C TYR A 83 -15.88 -3.86 -3.87
N SER A 84 -17.15 -4.17 -4.11
CA SER A 84 -17.64 -5.20 -5.06
C SER A 84 -17.37 -5.00 -6.56
N ARG A 85 -16.53 -4.04 -6.94
CA ARG A 85 -16.17 -3.74 -8.33
C ARG A 85 -15.04 -4.62 -8.90
N TYR A 86 -14.51 -5.52 -8.08
CA TYR A 86 -13.38 -6.37 -8.45
C TYR A 86 -13.86 -7.74 -8.91
N ASN A 87 -13.24 -8.25 -9.97
CA ASN A 87 -13.19 -9.67 -10.27
C ASN A 87 -11.92 -10.23 -9.63
N LEU A 88 -12.05 -11.35 -8.92
CA LEU A 88 -10.92 -12.01 -8.27
C LEU A 88 -10.54 -13.28 -9.03
N THR A 89 -9.25 -13.59 -9.03
CA THR A 89 -8.70 -14.88 -9.42
C THR A 89 -7.98 -15.46 -8.22
N GLU A 90 -8.26 -16.71 -7.90
CA GLU A 90 -7.61 -17.42 -6.80
C GLU A 90 -6.61 -18.42 -7.37
N GLU A 91 -5.38 -18.35 -6.87
CA GLU A 91 -4.29 -19.22 -7.29
C GLU A 91 -3.67 -19.90 -6.07
N GLY A 92 -3.57 -21.22 -6.14
CA GLY A 92 -2.96 -22.03 -5.09
C GLY A 92 -1.52 -22.38 -5.42
N HIS A 93 -0.62 -22.17 -4.45
CA HIS A 93 0.80 -22.44 -4.59
C HIS A 93 1.28 -23.47 -3.57
N ALA A 94 2.30 -24.23 -3.97
CA ALA A 94 3.12 -25.05 -3.09
C ALA A 94 4.58 -24.65 -3.26
N ASP A 95 5.42 -25.00 -2.29
CA ASP A 95 6.85 -24.74 -2.38
C ASP A 95 7.53 -25.70 -3.37
N GLU A 96 8.84 -25.58 -3.53
CA GLU A 96 9.61 -26.40 -4.48
C GLU A 96 9.96 -27.82 -3.96
N ARG A 97 9.51 -28.19 -2.76
CA ARG A 97 9.86 -29.48 -2.15
C ARG A 97 8.96 -30.58 -2.70
N GLY A 98 9.53 -31.73 -3.04
CA GLY A 98 8.77 -32.87 -3.60
C GLY A 98 8.66 -32.84 -5.13
N THR A 99 7.67 -33.56 -5.67
CA THR A 99 7.46 -33.65 -7.12
C THR A 99 6.61 -32.48 -7.63
N ARG A 100 6.83 -32.08 -8.89
CA ARG A 100 6.08 -31.01 -9.53
C ARG A 100 4.58 -31.33 -9.57
N GLU A 101 4.25 -32.57 -9.90
CA GLU A 101 2.88 -33.05 -10.05
C GLU A 101 2.15 -33.02 -8.70
N TYR A 102 2.84 -33.40 -7.62
CA TYR A 102 2.31 -33.31 -6.27
C TYR A 102 2.03 -31.86 -5.88
N ASN A 103 2.99 -30.96 -6.11
CA ASN A 103 2.87 -29.54 -5.79
C ASN A 103 1.77 -28.83 -6.60
N PHE A 104 1.58 -29.24 -7.86
CA PHE A 104 0.45 -28.77 -8.67
C PHE A 104 -0.89 -29.18 -8.06
N ALA A 105 -1.03 -30.46 -7.68
CA ALA A 105 -2.25 -30.96 -7.05
C ALA A 105 -2.49 -30.35 -5.66
N LEU A 106 -1.44 -30.15 -4.86
CA LEU A 106 -1.52 -29.51 -3.55
C LEU A 106 -1.94 -28.04 -3.66
N GLY A 107 -1.37 -27.30 -4.62
CA GLY A 107 -1.80 -25.94 -4.95
C GLY A 107 -3.28 -25.90 -5.32
N ALA A 108 -3.73 -26.76 -6.23
CA ALA A 108 -5.14 -26.84 -6.61
C ALA A 108 -6.08 -27.12 -5.42
N ARG A 109 -5.70 -28.04 -4.52
CA ARG A 109 -6.47 -28.31 -3.29
C ARG A 109 -6.53 -27.09 -2.37
N ARG A 110 -5.42 -26.36 -2.19
CA ARG A 110 -5.36 -25.15 -1.36
C ARG A 110 -6.26 -24.04 -1.89
N ALA A 111 -6.30 -23.86 -3.21
CA ALA A 111 -7.21 -22.90 -3.84
C ALA A 111 -8.67 -23.30 -3.59
N GLU A 112 -9.02 -24.58 -3.78
CA GLU A 112 -10.39 -25.04 -3.53
C GLU A 112 -10.78 -24.90 -2.05
N THR A 113 -9.91 -25.26 -1.10
CA THR A 113 -10.20 -25.07 0.34
C THR A 113 -10.40 -23.59 0.70
N ALA A 114 -9.70 -22.66 0.06
CA ALA A 114 -9.84 -21.23 0.35
C ALA A 114 -11.13 -20.63 -0.25
N LYS A 115 -11.62 -21.23 -1.35
CA LYS A 115 -12.84 -20.84 -2.05
C LYS A 115 -14.11 -21.25 -1.31
N ASP A 116 -14.09 -22.42 -0.67
CA ASP A 116 -15.22 -23.04 0.01
C ASP A 116 -15.60 -22.37 1.34
#